data_AF-A0A970K9C8-F1
#
_entry.id   AF-A0A970K9C8-F1
#
_cell.length_a   1.000
_cell.length_b   1.000
_cell.length_c   1.000
_cell.angle_alpha   90.00
_cell.angle_beta   90.00
_cell.angle_gamma   90.00
#
_symmetry.space_group_name_H-M   'P 1'
#
loop_
_entity.id
_entity.type
_entity.pdbx_description
1 polymer ?
#
loop_
_entity_poly.entity_id
_entity_poly.type
_entity_poly.pdbx_seq_one_letter_code
_entity_poly.pdbx_strand_id
1 'polypeptide(L)' 'MPGIALSPGVHSRLMKQLSELEERKASLIDEFYPLPTREREEFARLLDEYLQRVESLVTNANPQETCSD' A
#
# COMPACT_ATOMS: atom_id res chain seq x y z
N MET A 1 14.35 -17.01 -4.60
CA MET A 1 13.55 -16.41 -3.52
C MET A 1 12.15 -16.97 -3.63
N PRO A 2 11.55 -17.54 -2.56
CA PRO A 2 10.16 -17.99 -2.63
C PRO A 2 9.28 -16.76 -2.92
N GLY A 3 8.64 -16.73 -4.10
CA GLY A 3 7.72 -15.66 -4.47
C GLY A 3 6.54 -15.66 -3.51
N ILE A 4 6.11 -14.48 -3.07
CA ILE A 4 4.91 -14.35 -2.24
C ILE A 4 3.71 -14.71 -3.13
N ALA A 5 3.00 -15.76 -2.74
CA ALA A 5 1.78 -16.18 -3.38
C ALA A 5 0.61 -15.41 -2.77
N LEU A 6 0.02 -14.47 -3.53
CA LEU A 6 -1.23 -13.82 -3.13
C LEU A 6 -2.40 -14.48 -3.84
N SER A 7 -3.48 -14.75 -3.11
CA SER A 7 -4.73 -15.15 -3.76
C SER A 7 -5.26 -13.99 -4.61
N PRO A 8 -5.97 -14.26 -5.72
CA PRO A 8 -6.48 -13.21 -6.60
C PRO A 8 -7.35 -12.17 -5.86
N GLY A 9 -8.13 -12.61 -4.87
CA GLY A 9 -8.95 -11.73 -4.04
C GLY A 9 -8.15 -10.82 -3.11
N VAL A 10 -7.03 -11.31 -2.55
CA VAL A 10 -6.12 -10.50 -1.72
C VAL A 10 -5.35 -9.51 -2.58
N HIS A 11 -4.86 -9.94 -3.75
CA HIS A 11 -4.18 -9.06 -4.71
C HIS A 11 -5.09 -7.91 -5.17
N SER A 12 -6.33 -8.21 -5.57
CA SER A 12 -7.30 -7.19 -5.99
C SER A 12 -7.64 -6.19 -4.87
N ARG A 13 -7.81 -6.68 -3.63
CA ARG A 13 -8.06 -5.81 -2.47
C ARG A 13 -6.87 -4.92 -2.16
N LEU A 14 -5.65 -5.45 -2.21
CA LEU A 14 -4.44 -4.67 -1.97
C LEU A 14 -4.26 -3.59 -3.04
N MET A 15 -4.50 -3.90 -4.33
CA MET A 15 -4.51 -2.87 -5.38
C MET A 15 -5.54 -1.76 -5.12
N LYS A 16 -6.76 -2.12 -4.75
CA LYS A 16 -7.82 -1.14 -4.44
C LYS A 16 -7.47 -0.27 -3.24
N GLN A 17 -6.91 -0.87 -2.19
CA GLN A 17 -6.47 -0.15 -1.01
C GLN A 17 -5.30 0.78 -1.33
N LEU A 18 -4.39 0.37 -2.22
CA LEU A 18 -3.27 1.19 -2.64
C LEU A 18 -3.75 2.43 -3.39
N SER A 19 -4.65 2.28 -4.36
CA SER A 19 -5.23 3.42 -5.10
C SER A 19 -6.03 4.36 -4.18
N GLU A 20 -6.85 3.81 -3.28
CA GLU A 20 -7.65 4.62 -2.35
C GLU A 20 -6.77 5.42 -1.38
N LEU A 21 -5.66 4.83 -0.92
CA LEU A 21 -4.75 5.46 0.03
C LEU A 21 -3.87 6.51 -0.65
N GLU A 22 -3.46 6.31 -1.91
CA GLU A 22 -2.77 7.32 -2.72
C GLU A 22 -3.64 8.57 -2.94
N GLU A 23 -4.90 8.38 -3.30
CA GLU A 23 -5.85 9.49 -3.50
C GLU A 23 -6.12 10.26 -2.20
N ARG A 24 -6.17 9.56 -1.06
CA ARG A 24 -6.49 10.16 0.24
C ARG A 24 -5.27 10.62 1.04
N LYS A 25 -4.05 10.31 0.61
CA LYS A 25 -2.82 10.60 1.36
C LYS A 25 -2.73 12.06 1.79
N ALA A 26 -2.98 13.00 0.87
CA ALA A 26 -2.91 14.43 1.18
C ALA A 26 -3.93 14.82 2.27
N SER A 27 -5.18 14.37 2.13
CA SER A 27 -6.22 14.62 3.13
C SER A 27 -5.91 13.99 4.50
N LEU A 28 -5.32 12.79 4.52
CA LEU A 28 -4.89 12.10 5.75
C LEU A 28 -3.80 12.90 6.46
N ILE A 29 -2.79 13.38 5.72
CA ILE A 29 -1.72 14.18 6.30
C ILE A 29 -2.28 15.47 6.89
N ASP A 30 -3.19 16.14 6.18
CA ASP A 30 -3.76 17.40 6.64
C ASP A 30 -4.75 17.22 7.81
N GLU A 31 -5.46 16.10 7.92
CA GLU A 31 -6.35 15.78 9.04
C GLU A 31 -5.59 15.52 10.34
N PHE A 32 -4.51 14.73 10.27
CA PHE A 32 -3.72 14.36 11.45
C PHE A 32 -2.65 15.39 11.82
N TYR A 33 -2.09 16.08 10.82
CA TYR A 33 -1.01 17.06 10.99
C TYR A 33 -1.30 18.33 10.15
N PRO A 34 -2.28 19.15 10.57
CA PRO A 34 -2.71 20.34 9.82
C PRO A 34 -1.66 21.45 9.78
N LEU A 35 -0.68 21.42 10.69
CA LEU A 35 0.39 22.41 10.79
C LEU A 35 1.67 21.88 10.16
N PRO A 36 2.52 22.75 9.57
CA PRO A 36 3.81 22.35 9.04
C PRO A 36 4.79 22.08 10.19
N THR A 37 4.70 20.88 10.76
CA THR A 37 5.60 20.39 11.80
C THR A 37 6.53 19.32 11.26
N ARG A 38 7.58 19.02 12.01
CA ARG A 38 8.50 17.93 11.67
C ARG A 38 7.79 16.57 11.64
N GLU A 39 6.84 16.36 12.55
CA GLU A 39 6.05 15.13 12.62
C GLU A 39 5.18 14.95 11.36
N ARG A 40 4.68 16.04 10.77
CA ARG A 40 3.96 16.00 9.48
C ARG A 40 4.83 15.41 8.37
N GLU A 41 6.07 15.90 8.27
CA GLU A 41 7.02 15.44 7.25
C GLU A 41 7.43 13.97 7.48
N GLU A 42 7.67 13.59 8.74
CA GLU A 42 7.98 12.21 9.11
C GLU A 42 6.81 11.27 8.81
N PHE A 43 5.58 11.67 9.14
CA PHE A 43 4.38 10.90 8.82
C PHE A 43 4.16 10.73 7.32
N ALA A 44 4.35 11.79 6.53
CA ALA A 44 4.24 11.74 5.08
C ALA A 44 5.24 10.73 4.46
N ARG A 45 6.49 10.73 4.94
CA ARG A 45 7.52 9.77 4.51
C ARG A 45 7.18 8.34 4.90
N LEU A 46 6.70 8.12 6.13
CA LEU A 46 6.26 6.80 6.58
C LEU A 46 5.12 6.25 5.72
N LEU A 47 4.17 7.11 5.34
CA LEU A 47 3.07 6.72 4.46
C LEU A 47 3.56 6.33 3.06
N ASP A 48 4.52 7.09 2.52
CA ASP A 48 5.16 6.78 1.23
C ASP A 48 5.91 5.46 1.26
N GLU A 49 6.73 5.23 2.28
CA GLU A 49 7.44 3.96 2.44
C GLU A 49 6.48 2.78 2.59
N TYR A 50 5.38 2.96 3.31
CA TYR A 50 4.35 1.94 3.43
C TYR A 50 3.72 1.62 2.07
N LEU A 51 3.31 2.64 1.32
CA LEU A 51 2.72 2.49 -0.02
C LEU A 51 3.68 1.77 -0.98
N GLN A 52 4.95 2.16 -1.03
CA GLN A 52 5.97 1.51 -1.86
C GLN A 52 6.18 0.04 -1.50
N ARG A 53 6.13 -0.31 -0.22
CA ARG A 53 6.25 -1.70 0.23
C ARG A 53 5.04 -2.53 -0.20
N VAL A 54 3.83 -1.97 -0.11
CA VAL A 54 2.61 -2.64 -0.56
C VAL A 54 2.63 -2.77 -2.09
N GLU A 55 3.03 -1.73 -2.83
CA GLU A 55 3.18 -1.78 -4.29
C GLU A 55 4.15 -2.88 -4.69
N SER A 56 5.36 -2.87 -4.12
CA SER A 56 6.37 -3.90 -4.34
C SER A 56 5.84 -5.30 -4.03
N LEU A 57 5.05 -5.47 -2.96
CA LEU A 57 4.47 -6.75 -2.59
C LEU A 57 3.41 -7.21 -3.60
N VAL A 58 2.60 -6.31 -4.12
CA VAL A 58 1.60 -6.59 -5.15
C VAL A 58 2.26 -6.91 -6.50
N THR A 59 3.27 -6.12 -6.91
CA THR A 59 3.98 -6.31 -8.19
C THR A 59 4.87 -7.55 -8.20
N ASN A 60 5.50 -7.89 -7.07
CA ASN A 60 6.37 -9.07 -6.96
C ASN A 60 5.61 -10.34 -6.53
N ALA A 61 4.33 -10.24 -6.19
CA ALA A 61 3.52 -11.41 -5.94
C ALA A 61 3.29 -12.16 -7.25
N ASN A 62 3.69 -13.43 -7.30
CA ASN A 62 3.33 -14.29 -8.41
C ASN A 62 1.85 -14.63 -8.22
N PRO A 63 0.94 -14.29 -9.15
CA PRO A 63 -0.45 -14.70 -9.05
C PRO A 63 -0.47 -16.23 -9.02
N GLN A 64 -0.96 -16.82 -7.92
CA GLN A 64 -1.16 -18.27 -7.90
C GLN A 64 -2.30 -18.60 -8.85
N GLU A 65 -1.96 -19.15 -10.00
CA GLU A 65 -2.86 -19.97 -10.78
C GLU A 65 -3.27 -21.16 -9.90
N THR A 66 -4.48 -21.06 -9.35
CA THR A 66 -5.38 -22.17 -8.99
C THR A 66 -4.71 -23.46 -8.52
N CYS A 67 -4.74 -23.72 -7.20
CA CYS A 67 -4.87 -25.10 -6.76
C CYS A 67 -6.33 -25.49 -7.01
N SER A 68 -6.58 -26.09 -8.17
CA SER A 68 -7.82 -26.78 -8.48
C SER A 68 -7.81 -28.12 -7.74
N ASP A 69 -8.80 -28.34 -6.88
CA ASP A 69 -9.23 -29.67 -6.40
C ASP A 69 -10.62 -29.96 -6.97
#